data_AF-A0A3D2KNJ3-F1
#
_entry.id   AF-A0A3D2KNJ3-F1
#
_cell.length_a   1.000
_cell.length_b   1.000
_cell.length_c   1.000
_cell.angle_alpha   90.00
_cell.angle_beta   90.00
_cell.angle_gamma   90.00
#
_symmetry.space_group_name_H-M   'P 1'
#
loop_
_entity.id
_entity.type
_entity.pdbx_description
1 polymer ?
#
loop_
_entity_poly.entity_id
_entity_poly.type
_entity_poly.pdbx_seq_one_letter_code
_entity_poly.pdbx_strand_id
1 'polypeptide(L)' 'TDAGRIHLHRTGVPSVVISVPTRYIHSHTSLLSLEDYDNTVKLVTALMRRLDAETVAALTDF' A
#
# COMPACT_ATOMS: atom_id res chain seq x y z
N THR A 1 9.93 -1.88 -5.44
CA THR A 1 8.86 -2.64 -4.75
C THR A 1 7.99 -3.31 -5.79
N ASP A 2 7.15 -4.26 -5.38
CA ASP A 2 6.39 -5.10 -6.32
C ASP A 2 5.41 -4.31 -7.20
N ALA A 3 4.89 -3.19 -6.70
CA ALA A 3 4.03 -2.28 -7.46
C ALA A 3 4.63 -1.86 -8.81
N GLY A 4 5.96 -1.76 -8.91
CA GLY A 4 6.66 -1.41 -10.16
C GLY A 4 6.42 -2.39 -11.31
N ARG A 5 6.19 -3.67 -11.02
CA ARG A 5 5.79 -4.67 -12.03
C ARG A 5 4.29 -4.88 -12.07
N ILE A 6 3.61 -4.82 -10.91
CA ILE A 6 2.16 -5.04 -10.80
C ILE A 6 1.38 -3.99 -11.61
N HIS A 7 1.74 -2.70 -11.52
CA HIS A 7 0.96 -1.65 -12.19
C HIS A 7 0.99 -1.73 -13.72
N LEU A 8 1.94 -2.47 -14.30
CA LEU A 8 2.09 -2.69 -15.74
C LEU A 8 1.40 -3.97 -16.23
N HIS A 9 0.76 -4.73 -15.34
CA HIS A 9 0.13 -5.99 -15.70
C HIS A 9 -1.10 -5.78 -16.60
N ARG A 10 -1.19 -6.54 -17.70
CA ARG A 10 -2.25 -6.45 -18.73
C ARG A 10 -2.41 -5.02 -19.28
N THR A 11 -3.56 -4.40 -19.06
CA THR A 11 -3.88 -3.04 -19.51
C THR A 11 -3.57 -1.98 -18.44
N GLY A 12 -2.88 -2.37 -17.37
CA GLY A 12 -2.57 -1.53 -16.23
C GLY A 12 -3.40 -1.86 -15.00
N VAL A 13 -2.80 -1.70 -13.81
CA VAL A 13 -3.47 -1.88 -12.51
C VAL A 13 -3.12 -0.68 -11.63
N PRO A 14 -4.09 0.18 -11.23
CA PRO A 14 -3.83 1.24 -10.27
C PRO A 14 -3.22 0.67 -8.99
N SER A 15 -2.01 1.09 -8.66
CA SER A 15 -1.22 0.49 -7.58
C SER A 15 -0.53 1.58 -6.78
N VAL A 16 -0.54 1.43 -5.46
CA VAL A 16 0.20 2.29 -4.53
C VAL A 16 0.93 1.42 -3.52
N VAL A 17 2.09 1.88 -3.06
CA VAL A 17 2.88 1.22 -2.02
C VAL A 17 2.64 1.95 -0.70
N ILE A 18 2.22 1.22 0.32
CA ILE A 18 2.12 1.71 1.70
C ILE A 18 3.15 0.91 2.51
N SER A 19 4.04 1.60 3.22
CA SER A 19 5.13 0.98 3.98
C SER A 19 5.28 1.58 5.37
N VAL A 20 5.70 0.77 6.33
CA VAL A 20 6.10 1.23 7.67
C VAL A 20 7.58 1.64 7.65
N PRO A 21 7.94 2.87 8.06
CA PRO A 21 9.33 3.29 8.14
C PRO A 21 10.15 2.34 9.02
N THR A 22 11.25 1.82 8.46
CA THR A 22 12.08 0.82 9.12
C THR A 22 13.55 1.18 8.94
N ARG A 23 14.32 1.19 10.03
CA ARG A 23 15.78 1.39 10.02
C ARG A 23 16.48 0.05 9.84
N TYR A 24 17.63 0.09 9.15
CA TYR A 24 18.49 -1.08 8.91
C TYR A 24 17.81 -2.20 8.12
N ILE A 25 17.00 -1.83 7.13
CA ILE A 25 16.47 -2.79 6.16
C ILE A 25 17.63 -3.51 5.45
N HIS A 26 17.49 -4.81 5.22
CA HIS A 26 18.55 -5.71 4.70
C HIS A 26 19.77 -5.92 5.62
N SER A 27 19.60 -5.81 6.94
CA SER A 27 20.61 -6.19 7.95
C SER A 27 20.12 -7.38 8.81
N HIS A 28 20.98 -7.91 9.68
CA HIS A 28 20.61 -9.00 10.62
C HIS A 28 19.46 -8.62 11.57
N THR A 29 19.34 -7.33 11.88
CA THR A 29 18.29 -6.77 12.73
C THR A 29 17.74 -5.51 12.07
N SER A 30 16.44 -5.28 12.22
CA SER A 30 15.74 -4.09 11.76
C SER A 30 14.89 -3.51 12.89
N LEU A 31 14.66 -2.21 12.87
CA LEU A 31 13.90 -1.49 13.89
C LEU A 31 12.80 -0.65 13.25
N LEU A 32 11.59 -0.73 13.79
CA LEU A 32 10.44 0.08 13.38
C LEU A 32 9.74 0.66 14.61
N SER A 33 8.90 1.67 14.38
CA SER A 33 8.00 2.21 15.41
C SER A 33 6.72 1.40 15.47
N LEU A 34 6.32 0.95 16.68
CA LEU A 34 5.03 0.27 16.86
C LEU A 34 3.85 1.19 16.56
N GLU A 35 3.98 2.49 16.83
CA GLU A 35 2.95 3.47 16.51
C GLU A 35 2.74 3.61 14.99
N ASP A 36 3.82 3.61 14.20
CA ASP A 36 3.73 3.67 12.74
C ASP A 36 3.09 2.40 12.17
N TYR A 37 3.40 1.24 12.78
CA TYR A 37 2.74 -0.03 12.43
C TYR A 37 1.24 0.03 12.71
N ASP A 38 0.82 0.41 13.92
CA ASP A 38 -0.59 0.49 14.31
C ASP A 38 -1.37 1.47 13.43
N ASN A 39 -0.78 2.63 13.14
CA ASN A 39 -1.41 3.62 12.26
C ASN A 39 -1.49 3.14 10.80
N THR A 40 -0.50 2.38 10.32
CA THR A 40 -0.56 1.75 9.00
C THR A 40 -1.68 0.71 8.92
N VAL A 41 -1.86 -0.12 9.96
CA VAL A 41 -2.97 -1.07 10.04
C VAL A 41 -4.32 -0.35 10.04
N LYS A 42 -4.46 0.74 10.80
CA LYS A 42 -5.68 1.56 10.81
C LYS A 42 -5.96 2.14 9.41
N LEU A 43 -4.95 2.66 8.74
CA LEU A 43 -5.07 3.23 7.39
C LEU A 43 -5.54 2.17 6.37
N VAL A 44 -4.85 1.04 6.31
CA VAL A 44 -5.18 -0.04 5.36
C VAL A 44 -6.58 -0.58 5.63
N THR A 45 -6.94 -0.78 6.90
CA THR A 45 -8.30 -1.23 7.28
C THR A 45 -9.37 -0.22 6.87
N ALA A 46 -9.13 1.07 7.10
CA ALA A 46 -10.06 2.12 6.70
C ALA A 46 -10.18 2.25 5.17
N LEU A 47 -9.10 2.02 4.43
CA LEU A 47 -9.08 2.01 2.97
C LEU A 47 -9.90 0.84 2.42
N MET A 48 -9.71 -0.38 2.94
CA MET A 48 -10.44 -1.57 2.50
C MET A 48 -11.96 -1.45 2.70
N ARG A 49 -12.41 -0.66 3.69
CA ARG A 49 -13.83 -0.38 3.92
C ARG A 49 -14.44 0.61 2.93
N ARG A 50 -13.61 1.35 2.17
CA ARG A 50 -14.04 2.41 1.24
C ARG A 50 -13.74 2.13 -0.23
N LEU A 51 -12.83 1.21 -0.53
CA LEU A 51 -12.52 0.81 -1.92
C LEU A 51 -13.53 -0.20 -2.45
N ASP A 52 -14.77 0.25 -2.63
CA ASP A 52 -15.80 -0.50 -3.34
C ASP A 52 -15.68 -0.35 -4.86
N ALA A 53 -16.53 -1.07 -5.60
CA ALA A 53 -16.49 -1.11 -7.06
C ALA A 53 -16.76 0.26 -7.69
N GLU A 54 -17.64 1.07 -7.10
CA GLU A 54 -17.96 2.42 -7.58
C GLU A 54 -16.75 3.34 -7.41
N THR A 55 -16.14 3.33 -6.23
CA THR A 55 -14.94 4.13 -5.93
C THR A 55 -13.79 3.74 -6.84
N VAL A 56 -13.56 2.44 -7.05
CA VAL A 56 -12.49 1.96 -7.94
C VAL A 56 -12.74 2.36 -9.39
N ALA A 57 -13.98 2.25 -9.88
CA ALA A 57 -14.33 2.67 -11.24
C ALA A 57 -14.06 4.17 -11.45
N ALA A 58 -14.46 5.01 -10.48
CA ALA A 58 -14.23 6.46 -10.52
C ALA A 58 -12.73 6.84 -10.53
N LEU A 59 -11.86 6.05 -9.89
CA LEU A 59 -10.41 6.27 -9.91
C LEU A 59 -9.74 5.91 -11.25
N THR A 60 -10.48 5.24 -12.14
CA THR A 60 -10.00 4.78 -13.45
C THR A 60 -10.73 5.40 -14.63
N ASP A 61 -11.65 6.35 -14.37
CA ASP A 61 -12.42 7.07 -15.38
C ASP A 61 -11.63 8.31 -15.83
N PHE A 62 -11.09 8.25 -17.06
CA PHE A 62 -10.23 9.28 -17.66
C PHE A 62 -10.73 9.67 -19.05
#